data_AF-A0A7Y2XWT0-F1
#
_entry.id   AF-A0A7Y2XWT0-F1
#
_cell.length_a   1.000
_cell.length_b   1.000
_cell.length_c   1.000
_cell.angle_alpha   90.00
_cell.angle_beta   90.00
_cell.angle_gamma   90.00
#
_symmetry.space_group_name_H-M   'P 1'
#
loop_
_entity.id
_entity.type
_entity.pdbx_description
1 polymer ?
#
loop_
_entity_poly.entity_id
_entity_poly.type
_entity_poly.pdbx_seq_one_letter_code
_entity_poly.pdbx_strand_id
1 'polypeptide(L)'
;MTAQRAPMTPAGFFEEAGLEPKSIVDCLAEAGLQPEDIHIVINTHLHDDHCGNNSMFGGAQFYAHCDEIALCRNPHPLEQGTQYLYCPITDA
;
A
#
# COMPACT_ATOMS: atom_id res chain seq x y z
N MET A 1 0.61 -9.26 13.79
CA MET A 1 1.47 -8.20 13.25
C MET A 1 2.53 -8.84 12.36
N THR A 2 2.33 -8.82 11.05
CA THR A 2 3.37 -9.21 10.08
C THR A 2 4.27 -8.00 9.86
N ALA A 3 5.56 -8.15 10.15
CA ALA A 3 6.55 -7.10 9.86
C ALA A 3 6.55 -6.79 8.35
N GLN A 4 6.63 -5.50 7.98
CA GLN A 4 6.79 -5.11 6.58
C GLN A 4 8.07 -5.73 6.04
N ARG A 5 7.99 -6.30 4.83
CA ARG A 5 9.18 -6.81 4.14
C ARG A 5 10.13 -5.63 3.86
N ALA A 6 11.41 -5.80 4.17
CA ALA A 6 12.41 -4.77 3.89
C ALA A 6 12.37 -4.37 2.40
N PRO A 7 12.51 -3.07 2.08
CA PRO A 7 12.51 -2.62 0.70
C PRO A 7 13.65 -3.30 -0.07
N MET A 8 13.34 -3.74 -1.29
CA MET A 8 14.37 -4.21 -2.22
C MET A 8 15.03 -2.99 -2.84
N THR A 9 16.32 -2.79 -2.59
CA THR A 9 17.09 -1.68 -3.17
C THR A 9 17.89 -2.18 -4.37
N PRO A 10 17.57 -1.75 -5.60
CA PRO A 10 18.39 -2.05 -6.77
C PRO A 10 19.81 -1.46 -6.64
N ALA A 11 20.79 -2.09 -7.28
CA ALA A 11 22.14 -1.54 -7.35
C ALA A 11 22.10 -0.18 -8.08
N GLY A 12 22.76 0.85 -7.51
CA GLY A 12 22.80 2.20 -8.08
C GLY A 12 21.61 3.10 -7.72
N PHE A 13 20.60 2.61 -6.98
CA PHE A 13 19.40 3.40 -6.67
C PHE A 13 19.73 4.71 -5.95
N PHE A 14 20.60 4.66 -4.95
CA PHE A 14 20.95 5.85 -4.17
C PHE A 14 21.70 6.86 -5.03
N GLU A 15 22.65 6.39 -5.85
CA GLU A 15 23.46 7.21 -6.74
C GLU A 15 22.63 7.89 -7.84
N GLU A 16 21.60 7.22 -8.34
CA GLU A 16 20.73 7.73 -9.41
C GLU A 16 19.61 8.63 -8.87
N ALA A 17 18.92 8.20 -7.81
CA ALA A 17 17.74 8.89 -7.29
C ALA A 17 18.07 9.94 -6.23
N GLY A 18 19.23 9.82 -5.56
CA GLY A 18 19.56 10.63 -4.38
C GLY A 18 18.62 10.36 -3.19
N LEU A 19 17.95 9.20 -3.18
CA LEU A 19 16.96 8.80 -2.20
C LEU A 19 17.36 7.47 -1.56
N GLU A 20 16.93 7.27 -0.31
CA GLU A 20 17.07 6.00 0.39
C GLU A 20 15.70 5.29 0.41
N PRO A 21 15.59 4.03 -0.06
CA PRO A 21 14.36 3.26 0.05
C PRO A 21 14.04 3.01 1.52
N LYS A 22 12.83 3.36 1.93
CA LYS A 22 12.35 3.18 3.30
C LYS A 22 11.03 2.41 3.29
N SER A 23 10.81 1.66 4.37
CA SER A 23 9.51 1.06 4.61
C SER A 23 8.50 2.15 5.02
N ILE A 24 7.19 1.86 4.91
CA ILE A 24 6.18 2.85 5.33
C ILE A 24 6.22 3.04 6.85
N VAL A 25 6.62 1.99 7.59
CA VAL A 25 6.80 2.03 9.05
C VAL A 25 7.96 2.95 9.43
N ASP A 26 9.09 2.88 8.72
CA ASP A 26 10.23 3.77 9.00
C ASP A 26 9.87 5.23 8.71
N CYS A 27 9.18 5.50 7.60
CA CYS A 27 8.70 6.83 7.25
C CYS A 27 7.71 7.39 8.30
N LEU A 28 6.81 6.57 8.84
CA LEU A 28 5.90 6.98 9.91
C LEU A 28 6.66 7.29 11.21
N ALA A 29 7.66 6.46 11.56
CA ALA A 29 8.47 6.68 12.75
C ALA A 29 9.25 8.01 12.68
N GLU A 30 9.73 8.41 11.50
CA GLU A 30 10.37 9.72 11.28
C GLU A 30 9.41 10.90 11.51
N ALA A 31 8.11 10.69 11.29
CA ALA A 31 7.06 11.63 11.62
C ALA A 31 6.55 11.52 13.07
N GLY A 32 7.12 10.61 13.88
CA GLY A 32 6.68 10.36 15.26
C GLY A 32 5.35 9.60 15.35
N LEU A 33 5.00 8.83 14.31
CA LEU A 33 3.75 8.08 14.21
C LEU A 33 4.01 6.56 14.16
N GLN A 34 3.02 5.79 14.59
CA GLN A 34 2.91 4.35 14.41
C GLN A 34 1.74 4.02 13.46
N PRO A 35 1.70 2.84 12.82
CA PRO A 35 0.55 2.43 11.99
C PRO A 35 -0.79 2.54 12.72
N GLU A 36 -0.81 2.29 14.03
CA GLU A 36 -1.99 2.38 14.89
C GLU A 36 -2.52 3.81 15.07
N ASP A 37 -1.69 4.84 14.83
CA ASP A 37 -2.10 6.25 14.88
C ASP A 37 -2.89 6.68 13.62
N ILE A 38 -2.92 5.83 12.59
CA ILE A 38 -3.58 6.10 11.32
C ILE A 38 -5.04 5.67 11.40
N HIS A 39 -5.94 6.65 11.35
CA HIS A 39 -7.38 6.42 11.44
C HIS A 39 -8.06 6.27 10.07
N ILE A 40 -7.48 6.83 9.01
CA ILE A 40 -8.05 6.86 7.67
C ILE A 40 -6.94 6.60 6.65
N VAL A 41 -7.20 5.71 5.70
CA VAL A 41 -6.34 5.47 4.53
C VAL A 41 -7.18 5.70 3.27
N ILE A 42 -6.69 6.57 2.38
CA ILE A 42 -7.32 6.84 1.08
C ILE A 42 -6.43 6.24 0.00
N ASN A 43 -6.89 5.16 -0.62
CA ASN A 43 -6.21 4.56 -1.76
C ASN A 43 -6.55 5.33 -3.03
N THR A 44 -5.53 5.80 -3.74
CA THR A 44 -5.71 6.45 -5.05
C THR A 44 -6.22 5.47 -6.11
N HIS A 45 -5.72 4.23 -6.06
CA HIS A 45 -6.12 3.08 -6.86
C HIS A 45 -5.68 1.81 -6.12
N LEU A 46 -6.11 0.62 -6.57
CA LEU A 46 -5.93 -0.63 -5.81
C LEU A 46 -4.87 -1.57 -6.38
N HIS A 47 -3.76 -1.01 -6.84
CA HIS A 47 -2.58 -1.80 -7.21
C HIS A 47 -1.71 -2.13 -6.00
N ASP A 48 -1.06 -3.30 -6.02
CA ASP A 48 -0.21 -3.81 -4.93
C ASP A 48 0.85 -2.81 -4.43
N ASP A 49 1.41 -1.97 -5.29
CA ASP A 49 2.40 -0.94 -4.95
C ASP A 49 1.82 0.23 -4.14
N HIS A 50 0.50 0.39 -4.17
CA HIS A 50 -0.25 1.38 -3.40
C HIS A 50 -0.97 0.78 -2.20
N CYS A 51 -1.71 -0.32 -2.38
CA CYS A 51 -2.57 -0.90 -1.34
C CYS A 51 -1.95 -2.09 -0.59
N GLY A 52 -0.79 -2.60 -1.00
CA GLY A 52 -0.19 -3.82 -0.44
C GLY A 52 0.16 -3.73 1.05
N ASN A 53 0.27 -2.51 1.58
CA ASN A 53 0.55 -2.24 2.99
C ASN A 53 -0.71 -2.04 3.85
N ASN A 54 -1.92 -2.11 3.27
CA ASN A 54 -3.17 -1.81 3.98
C ASN A 54 -3.39 -2.66 5.23
N SER A 55 -2.97 -3.92 5.21
CA SER A 55 -3.07 -4.82 6.37
C SER A 55 -2.32 -4.37 7.63
N MET A 56 -1.39 -3.41 7.51
CA MET A 56 -0.68 -2.84 8.66
C MET A 56 -1.51 -1.80 9.41
N PHE A 57 -2.50 -1.17 8.75
CA PHE A 57 -3.35 -0.14 9.34
C PHE A 57 -4.64 -0.74 9.89
N GLY A 58 -4.52 -1.71 10.80
CA GLY A 58 -5.66 -2.53 11.26
C GLY A 58 -6.78 -1.75 11.97
N GLY A 59 -6.51 -0.53 12.45
CA GLY A 59 -7.50 0.37 13.04
C GLY A 59 -8.07 1.41 12.08
N ALA A 60 -7.60 1.48 10.84
CA ALA A 60 -7.97 2.51 9.89
C ALA A 60 -9.26 2.17 9.13
N GLN A 61 -10.01 3.21 8.76
CA GLN A 61 -11.04 3.11 7.73
C GLN A 61 -10.43 3.35 6.34
N PHE A 62 -10.76 2.48 5.38
CA PHE A 62 -10.22 2.53 4.03
C PHE A 62 -11.23 3.12 3.05
N TYR A 63 -10.75 4.00 2.18
CA TYR A 63 -11.51 4.60 1.11
C TYR A 63 -10.81 4.36 -0.23
N ALA A 64 -11.59 4.14 -1.28
CA ALA A 64 -11.15 4.08 -2.67
C ALA A 64 -12.31 4.54 -3.57
N HIS A 65 -12.03 4.88 -4.82
CA HIS A 65 -13.10 5.18 -5.78
C HIS A 65 -13.95 3.92 -6.02
N CYS A 66 -15.27 4.07 -6.18
CA CYS A 66 -16.15 2.92 -6.40
C CYS A 66 -15.78 2.12 -7.67
N ASP A 67 -15.33 2.81 -8.72
CA ASP A 67 -14.86 2.16 -9.95
C ASP A 67 -13.58 1.33 -9.74
N GLU A 68 -12.67 1.77 -8.86
CA GLU A 68 -11.47 1.01 -8.49
C GLU A 68 -11.84 -0.29 -7.76
N ILE A 69 -12.83 -0.24 -6.87
CA ILE A 69 -13.36 -1.42 -6.17
C ILE A 69 -14.01 -2.38 -7.17
N ALA A 70 -14.79 -1.87 -8.14
CA ALA A 70 -15.41 -2.67 -9.18
C ALA A 70 -14.36 -3.33 -10.09
N LEU A 71 -13.32 -2.59 -10.48
CA LEU A 71 -12.21 -3.10 -11.29
C LEU A 71 -11.41 -4.16 -10.53
N CYS A 72 -11.10 -3.94 -9.25
CA CYS A 72 -10.43 -4.91 -8.40
C CYS A 72 -11.20 -6.24 -8.28
N ARG A 73 -12.54 -6.21 -8.28
CA ARG A 73 -13.40 -7.39 -8.20
C ARG A 73 -13.56 -8.11 -9.54
N ASN A 74 -13.46 -7.39 -10.64
CA ASN A 74 -13.57 -7.95 -11.99
C ASN A 74 -12.53 -7.31 -12.93
N PRO A 75 -11.23 -7.60 -12.73
CA PRO A 75 -10.20 -6.92 -13.48
C PRO A 75 -10.22 -7.35 -14.93
N HIS A 76 -9.81 -6.44 -15.82
CA HIS A 76 -9.59 -6.79 -17.21
C HIS A 76 -8.57 -7.94 -17.31
N PRO A 77 -8.67 -8.88 -18.27
CA PRO A 77 -7.72 -10.00 -18.39
C PRO A 77 -6.24 -9.60 -18.44
N LEU A 78 -5.93 -8.38 -18.85
CA LEU A 78 -4.56 -7.84 -18.84
C LEU A 78 -4.07 -7.40 -17.44
N GLU A 79 -4.98 -7.22 -16.48
CA GLU A 79 -4.74 -6.70 -15.13
C GLU A 79 -4.92 -7.79 -14.04
N GLN A 80 -5.52 -8.93 -14.40
CA GLN A 80 -5.85 -10.05 -13.50
C GLN A 80 -4.65 -10.69 -12.77
N GLY A 81 -3.40 -10.46 -13.21
CA GLY A 81 -2.21 -11.16 -12.70
C GLY A 81 -1.20 -10.30 -11.94
N THR A 82 -1.36 -8.99 -11.90
CA THR A 82 -0.27 -8.07 -11.48
C THR A 82 -0.67 -7.03 -10.45
N GLN A 83 -1.95 -6.88 -10.15
CA GLN A 83 -2.43 -5.61 -9.57
C GLN A 83 -3.40 -5.73 -8.40
N TYR A 84 -4.29 -6.73 -8.34
CA TYR A 84 -5.42 -6.72 -7.39
C TYR A 84 -5.41 -7.87 -6.37
N LEU A 85 -4.22 -8.38 -6.03
CA LEU A 85 -4.11 -9.53 -5.14
C LEU A 85 -4.34 -9.06 -3.69
N TYR A 86 -5.58 -9.23 -3.23
CA TYR A 86 -5.93 -9.21 -1.81
C TYR A 86 -5.94 -7.80 -1.16
N CYS A 87 -6.78 -6.89 -1.67
CA CYS A 87 -7.19 -5.73 -0.89
C CYS A 87 -8.52 -6.05 -0.17
N PRO A 88 -8.55 -6.24 1.15
CA PRO A 88 -9.78 -6.49 1.91
C PRO A 88 -10.56 -5.18 2.09
N ILE A 89 -11.00 -4.57 1.00
CA ILE A 89 -11.99 -3.49 1.07
C ILE A 89 -13.34 -4.18 1.17
N THR A 90 -13.78 -4.37 2.41
CA THR A 90 -15.19 -4.65 2.69
C THR A 90 -15.97 -3.39 2.38
N ASP A 91 -17.06 -3.53 1.63
CA ASP A 91 -18.01 -2.43 1.41
C ASP A 91 -18.40 -1.86 2.78
N ALA A 92 -18.10 -0.57 2.99
CA ALA A 92 -18.69 0.21 4.07
C ALA A 92 -20.09 0.65 3.66
#